data_AF-A0A2N5WY27-F1
#
_entry.id   AF-A0A2N5WY27-F1
#
_cell.length_a   1.000
_cell.length_b   1.000
_cell.length_c   1.000
_cell.angle_alpha   90.00
_cell.angle_beta   90.00
_cell.angle_gamma   90.00
#
_symmetry.space_group_name_H-M   'P 1'
#
loop_
_entity.id
_entity.type
_entity.pdbx_description
1 polymer ?
#
loop_
_entity_poly.entity_id
_entity_poly.type
_entity_poly.pdbx_seq_one_letter_code
_entity_poly.pdbx_strand_id
1 'polypeptide(L)'
;MPWAQAANWISWPWQRRSVGRTGCIDRLLFTTTRFCLRCRHSGPLVASGCVRHSITSSAFCDPEHPAEKPMFFRSCKYILAAGVLLAIAAQAGNAAIPCADGKRYYDLARKAGAQQDFEKAVQWLDKSVEACDSYAAWHLLGTAYQKQRKLKESLNAYEHAVEHADTTDEAAVSLARYGQVLALNGQRFEALATLDRAIERHSNPPSWMRENARQLDHSLVDTPISGESIKRSLSSQEFGLLSINTVAGRKLADGEAEKTRVRIPINYKLDSTELDAQTSDNIEELGKVLASEDYQGRTFTLVGHTDVRGSWQHNLGLSERRAEAVRDTLVQQYPTLEARLEVKGAGEAKPKYLGEDLPEADHRLNRRLEVYVN
;
A
#
# COMPACT_ATOMS: atom_id res chain seq x y z
N MET A 1 -12.67 13.55 50.53
CA MET A 1 -12.24 13.67 49.12
C MET A 1 -11.26 14.84 49.01
N PRO A 2 -9.95 14.58 48.86
CA PRO A 2 -9.07 15.60 48.28
C PRO A 2 -7.98 15.00 47.37
N TRP A 3 -7.73 15.61 46.23
CA TRP A 3 -6.38 15.62 45.64
C TRP A 3 -6.12 16.99 45.01
N ALA A 4 -5.05 17.63 45.47
CA ALA A 4 -4.59 18.91 44.99
C ALA A 4 -3.36 18.73 44.08
N GLN A 5 -3.08 19.79 43.34
CA GLN A 5 -1.83 20.17 42.67
C GLN A 5 -0.56 19.36 43.05
N ALA A 6 0.19 18.94 42.03
CA ALA A 6 1.64 19.20 41.94
C ALA A 6 2.14 19.01 40.51
N ALA A 7 2.67 20.08 39.90
CA ALA A 7 3.64 19.95 38.82
C ALA A 7 5.03 19.76 39.45
N ASN A 8 5.90 18.95 38.84
CA ASN A 8 7.31 18.89 39.23
C ASN A 8 8.22 18.78 38.02
N TRP A 9 9.07 19.80 37.86
CA TRP A 9 10.35 19.72 37.15
C TRP A 9 11.39 19.08 38.09
N ILE A 10 12.39 18.37 37.55
CA ILE A 10 13.72 18.01 38.13
C ILE A 10 14.31 16.96 37.16
N SER A 11 15.17 17.33 36.21
CA SER A 11 16.63 17.57 36.29
C SER A 11 17.48 16.30 36.30
N TRP A 12 18.48 16.26 35.39
CA TRP A 12 19.46 15.18 35.25
C TRP A 12 20.40 15.06 36.47
N PRO A 13 20.96 13.86 36.71
CA PRO A 13 22.28 13.72 37.27
C PRO A 13 23.28 13.12 36.26
N TRP A 14 24.41 13.81 36.08
CA TRP A 14 25.61 13.23 35.47
C TRP A 14 26.24 12.19 36.41
N GLN A 15 26.78 11.10 35.87
CA GLN A 15 27.83 10.34 36.55
C GLN A 15 29.04 10.13 35.63
N ARG A 16 30.22 10.53 36.13
CA ARG A 16 31.51 10.24 35.52
C ARG A 16 31.99 8.86 35.99
N ARG A 17 32.56 8.07 35.08
CA ARG A 17 33.66 7.15 35.41
C ARG A 17 34.80 7.32 34.41
N SER A 18 36.01 7.35 34.92
CA SER A 18 37.23 7.65 34.16
C SER A 18 38.37 6.71 34.56
N VAL A 19 38.60 5.68 33.73
CA VAL A 19 39.83 4.86 33.61
C VAL A 19 39.77 4.28 32.18
N GLY A 20 40.79 4.23 31.33
CA GLY A 20 42.18 4.74 31.36
C GLY A 20 42.73 4.78 29.90
N ARG A 21 43.95 5.29 29.70
CA ARG A 21 44.59 5.50 28.37
C ARG A 21 44.87 4.14 27.68
N THR A 22 44.83 4.00 26.34
CA THR A 22 45.74 4.55 25.30
C THR A 22 44.98 4.89 24.00
N GLY A 23 45.23 6.01 23.30
CA GLY A 23 46.27 6.16 22.27
C GLY A 23 45.86 5.46 20.95
N CYS A 24 45.65 6.11 19.80
CA CYS A 24 46.29 7.32 19.27
C CYS A 24 45.34 8.38 18.64
N ILE A 25 45.91 9.57 18.46
CA ILE A 25 45.46 10.74 17.72
C ILE A 25 45.75 10.45 16.21
N ASP A 26 44.93 10.81 15.21
CA ASP A 26 44.82 12.19 14.71
C ASP A 26 43.56 12.54 13.90
N ARG A 27 43.27 13.84 13.84
CA ARG A 27 42.34 14.48 12.88
C ARG A 27 43.11 14.82 11.59
N LEU A 28 42.39 15.08 10.49
CA LEU A 28 42.51 16.23 9.56
C LEU A 28 41.70 15.88 8.30
N LEU A 29 40.55 16.54 8.08
CA LEU A 29 40.40 17.75 7.25
C LEU A 29 40.61 17.50 5.74
N PHE A 30 39.50 17.45 5.01
CA PHE A 30 39.50 17.58 3.55
C PHE A 30 39.76 19.03 3.15
N THR A 31 40.91 19.29 2.53
CA THR A 31 41.16 20.50 1.76
C THR A 31 41.37 20.19 0.29
N THR A 32 40.86 21.06 -0.57
CA THR A 32 41.06 21.11 -2.02
C THR A 32 42.53 20.96 -2.45
N THR A 33 42.78 20.41 -3.65
CA THR A 33 43.49 21.09 -4.77
C THR A 33 43.49 20.19 -6.04
N ARG A 34 43.41 20.80 -7.24
CA ARG A 34 43.65 20.13 -8.54
C ARG A 34 45.14 19.81 -8.72
N PHE A 35 45.49 18.73 -9.43
CA PHE A 35 46.79 18.65 -10.10
C PHE A 35 46.68 18.13 -11.54
N CYS A 36 47.20 18.92 -12.48
CA CYS A 36 47.53 18.51 -13.84
C CYS A 36 49.04 18.58 -14.01
N LEU A 37 49.69 17.46 -14.37
CA LEU A 37 51.01 17.38 -14.99
C LEU A 37 50.96 16.10 -15.86
N ARG A 38 51.03 16.08 -17.21
CA ARG A 38 51.86 16.74 -18.24
C ARG A 38 52.94 15.78 -18.77
N CYS A 39 52.72 15.24 -19.97
CA CYS A 39 53.77 14.66 -20.81
C CYS A 39 53.91 15.48 -22.12
N ARG A 40 55.16 15.78 -22.48
CA ARG A 40 55.69 16.28 -23.77
C ARG A 40 56.46 15.09 -24.40
N HIS A 41 56.76 14.91 -25.69
CA HIS A 41 56.63 15.60 -26.99
C HIS A 41 56.18 14.51 -28.03
N SER A 42 55.96 14.68 -29.35
CA SER A 42 56.05 15.77 -30.36
C SER A 42 55.12 15.42 -31.56
N GLY A 43 55.04 16.28 -32.60
CA GLY A 43 54.36 15.99 -33.88
C GLY A 43 55.28 15.43 -34.98
N PRO A 44 54.89 15.42 -36.28
CA PRO A 44 53.77 16.15 -36.90
C PRO A 44 52.70 15.29 -37.63
N LEU A 45 51.72 15.97 -38.25
CA LEU A 45 50.51 15.44 -38.88
C LEU A 45 50.73 14.83 -40.29
N VAL A 46 49.98 13.77 -40.62
CA VAL A 46 49.41 13.49 -41.96
C VAL A 46 48.00 12.86 -41.79
N ALA A 47 47.13 13.05 -42.78
CA ALA A 47 45.68 12.76 -42.72
C ALA A 47 45.27 11.35 -43.21
N SER A 48 43.95 11.11 -43.28
CA SER A 48 43.25 9.89 -43.75
C SER A 48 43.27 8.74 -42.72
N GLY A 49 42.28 7.84 -42.66
CA GLY A 49 41.08 7.63 -43.47
C GLY A 49 40.67 6.16 -43.38
N CYS A 50 39.37 5.89 -43.23
CA CYS A 50 38.69 4.58 -43.09
C CYS A 50 39.47 3.29 -43.43
N VAL A 51 39.47 2.32 -42.49
CA VAL A 51 39.49 0.88 -42.82
C VAL A 51 38.47 0.12 -41.97
N ARG A 52 37.41 -0.39 -42.61
CA ARG A 52 36.78 -1.67 -42.21
C ARG A 52 37.59 -2.76 -42.89
N HIS A 53 37.91 -3.85 -42.18
CA HIS A 53 37.77 -5.21 -42.71
C HIS A 53 37.71 -6.22 -41.56
N SER A 54 37.21 -7.41 -41.88
CA SER A 54 36.74 -8.43 -40.95
C SER A 54 37.40 -9.79 -41.25
N ILE A 55 36.97 -10.83 -40.51
CA ILE A 55 36.98 -12.27 -40.87
C ILE A 55 38.09 -13.15 -40.23
N THR A 56 37.61 -14.25 -39.60
CA THR A 56 38.23 -15.55 -39.22
C THR A 56 39.48 -15.64 -38.35
N SER A 57 39.36 -16.44 -37.27
CA SER A 57 39.88 -17.83 -37.32
C SER A 57 39.04 -18.76 -36.44
N SER A 58 39.00 -20.05 -36.78
CA SER A 58 38.22 -21.11 -36.14
C SER A 58 39.09 -22.03 -35.26
N ALA A 59 38.48 -22.71 -34.28
CA ALA A 59 39.05 -23.92 -33.69
C ALA A 59 37.94 -24.87 -33.22
N PHE A 60 38.13 -26.16 -33.51
CA PHE A 60 37.25 -27.30 -33.20
C PHE A 60 37.40 -27.79 -31.76
N CYS A 61 36.34 -28.36 -31.17
CA CYS A 61 36.31 -29.72 -30.61
C CYS A 61 34.90 -30.09 -30.13
N ASP A 62 34.55 -31.37 -30.25
CA ASP A 62 33.23 -31.96 -29.92
C ASP A 62 33.39 -32.95 -28.72
N PRO A 63 32.43 -33.79 -28.29
CA PRO A 63 31.87 -33.67 -26.95
C PRO A 63 32.09 -34.88 -26.02
N GLU A 64 32.04 -34.69 -24.69
CA GLU A 64 31.64 -35.75 -23.74
C GLU A 64 31.17 -35.20 -22.36
N HIS A 65 30.45 -36.03 -21.61
CA HIS A 65 29.63 -35.72 -20.41
C HIS A 65 30.43 -35.61 -19.08
N PRO A 66 29.82 -35.39 -17.88
CA PRO A 66 28.87 -34.36 -17.46
C PRO A 66 29.24 -33.73 -16.06
N ALA A 67 28.32 -32.92 -15.51
CA ALA A 67 28.12 -32.62 -14.08
C ALA A 67 28.96 -31.54 -13.35
N GLU A 68 28.23 -30.77 -12.53
CA GLU A 68 28.61 -29.97 -11.35
C GLU A 68 29.59 -28.78 -11.45
N LYS A 69 29.04 -27.56 -11.25
CA LYS A 69 29.55 -26.56 -10.29
C LYS A 69 28.48 -25.52 -9.91
N PRO A 70 28.58 -24.87 -8.74
CA PRO A 70 27.46 -24.15 -8.12
C PRO A 70 27.34 -22.69 -8.58
N MET A 71 26.10 -22.22 -8.77
CA MET A 71 25.81 -20.81 -9.08
C MET A 71 25.48 -20.01 -7.81
N PHE A 72 26.53 -19.57 -7.10
CA PHE A 72 26.41 -18.51 -6.09
C PHE A 72 26.71 -17.15 -6.72
N PHE A 73 25.66 -16.48 -7.23
CA PHE A 73 25.67 -15.02 -7.38
C PHE A 73 24.26 -14.46 -7.17
N ARG A 74 23.96 -14.11 -5.91
CA ARG A 74 22.76 -13.34 -5.56
C ARG A 74 22.91 -11.92 -6.11
N SER A 75 22.35 -11.68 -7.29
CA SER A 75 22.10 -10.32 -7.79
C SER A 75 21.09 -9.63 -6.88
N CYS A 76 21.60 -8.89 -5.90
CA CYS A 76 20.80 -8.04 -5.02
C CYS A 76 20.24 -6.87 -5.85
N LYS A 77 19.10 -7.11 -6.51
CA LYS A 77 18.34 -6.06 -7.18
C LYS A 77 17.77 -5.16 -6.09
N TYR A 78 18.46 -4.05 -5.85
CA TYR A 78 17.92 -2.93 -5.09
C TYR A 78 16.55 -2.58 -5.67
N ILE A 79 15.52 -2.77 -4.86
CA ILE A 79 14.22 -2.12 -5.08
C ILE A 79 14.48 -0.64 -4.83
N LEU A 80 14.88 0.07 -5.89
CA LEU A 80 14.76 1.51 -5.95
C LEU A 80 13.26 1.78 -5.87
N ALA A 81 12.80 2.04 -4.64
CA ALA A 81 11.44 2.47 -4.37
C ALA A 81 11.14 3.61 -5.35
N ALA A 82 10.17 3.37 -6.25
CA ALA A 82 9.81 4.34 -7.25
C ALA A 82 9.52 5.65 -6.54
N GLY A 83 10.38 6.65 -6.77
CA GLY A 83 10.22 7.97 -6.22
C GLY A 83 9.00 8.59 -6.86
N VAL A 84 7.82 8.27 -6.34
CA VAL A 84 6.57 8.90 -6.73
C VAL A 84 6.72 10.36 -6.34
N LEU A 85 7.19 11.16 -7.29
CA LEU A 85 6.97 12.58 -7.37
C LEU A 85 5.45 12.77 -7.55
N LEU A 86 4.74 12.57 -6.44
CA LEU A 86 3.52 13.26 -6.11
C LEU A 86 3.89 14.74 -6.05
N ALA A 87 4.00 15.31 -7.25
CA ALA A 87 3.69 16.70 -7.49
C ALA A 87 2.35 16.95 -6.80
N ILE A 88 2.29 18.01 -6.02
CA ILE A 88 1.02 18.55 -5.56
C ILE A 88 0.39 19.14 -6.81
N ALA A 89 -0.26 18.29 -7.60
CA ALA A 89 -1.02 18.69 -8.76
C ALA A 89 -2.07 19.68 -8.22
N ALA A 90 -1.96 20.94 -8.62
CA ALA A 90 -2.77 22.02 -8.11
C ALA A 90 -4.20 21.99 -8.69
N GLN A 91 -4.86 20.83 -8.64
CA GLN A 91 -6.29 20.65 -8.86
C GLN A 91 -7.04 20.90 -7.56
N ALA A 92 -6.90 22.13 -7.07
CA ALA A 92 -7.78 22.72 -6.07
C ALA A 92 -8.28 24.03 -6.67
N GLY A 93 -9.22 23.92 -7.61
CA GLY A 93 -10.09 25.04 -7.96
C GLY A 93 -10.84 25.44 -6.69
N ASN A 94 -10.66 26.68 -6.25
CA ASN A 94 -11.17 27.27 -5.00
C ASN A 94 -11.61 26.25 -3.93
N ALA A 95 -10.62 25.67 -3.22
CA ALA A 95 -10.86 24.95 -1.97
C ALA A 95 -11.78 25.80 -1.07
N ALA A 96 -12.98 25.30 -0.80
CA ALA A 96 -14.09 26.06 -0.24
C ALA A 96 -13.96 26.25 1.27
N ILE A 97 -12.84 26.83 1.72
CA ILE A 97 -12.65 27.22 3.11
C ILE A 97 -13.58 28.42 3.38
N PRO A 98 -14.62 28.29 4.22
CA PRO A 98 -15.76 29.21 4.26
C PRO A 98 -15.48 30.56 4.95
N CYS A 99 -14.26 30.73 5.46
CA CYS A 99 -13.84 31.78 6.39
C CYS A 99 -12.62 32.53 5.85
N ALA A 100 -12.51 33.83 6.14
CA ALA A 100 -11.42 34.66 5.63
C ALA A 100 -10.04 34.29 6.19
N ASP A 101 -9.94 34.10 7.51
CA ASP A 101 -8.64 33.83 8.17
C ASP A 101 -8.13 32.41 7.91
N GLY A 102 -9.00 31.39 7.99
CA GLY A 102 -8.63 30.02 7.59
C GLY A 102 -8.13 29.98 6.14
N LYS A 103 -8.87 30.61 5.20
CA LYS A 103 -8.43 30.69 3.80
C LYS A 103 -7.08 31.39 3.66
N ARG A 104 -6.84 32.49 4.39
CA ARG A 104 -5.56 33.21 4.40
C ARG A 104 -4.41 32.32 4.87
N TYR A 105 -4.60 31.56 5.96
CA TYR A 105 -3.57 30.65 6.48
C TYR A 105 -3.34 29.47 5.52
N TYR A 106 -4.38 28.89 4.96
CA TYR A 106 -4.28 27.86 3.92
C TYR A 106 -3.52 28.34 2.66
N ASP A 107 -3.76 29.55 2.19
CA ASP A 107 -3.04 30.14 1.05
C ASP A 107 -1.55 30.38 1.38
N LEU A 108 -1.20 30.66 2.64
CA LEU A 108 0.20 30.70 3.11
C LEU A 108 0.82 29.31 3.20
N ALA A 109 0.07 28.32 3.69
CA ALA A 109 0.51 26.92 3.74
C ALA A 109 0.82 26.37 2.35
N ARG A 110 -0.05 26.64 1.36
CA ARG A 110 0.17 26.24 -0.05
C ARG A 110 1.45 26.84 -0.63
N LYS A 111 1.79 28.10 -0.28
CA LYS A 111 3.04 28.75 -0.70
C LYS A 111 4.27 28.09 -0.05
N ALA A 112 4.21 27.77 1.24
CA ALA A 112 5.28 27.04 1.94
C ALA A 112 5.46 25.62 1.38
N GLY A 113 4.36 24.87 1.17
CA GLY A 113 4.39 23.53 0.57
C GLY A 113 4.92 23.51 -0.87
N ALA A 114 4.65 24.54 -1.67
CA ALA A 114 5.25 24.71 -3.00
C ALA A 114 6.77 24.96 -2.95
N GLN A 115 7.27 25.54 -1.85
CA GLN A 115 8.70 25.70 -1.56
C GLN A 115 9.31 24.45 -0.89
N GLN A 116 8.54 23.36 -0.71
CA GLN A 116 8.89 22.15 0.04
C GLN A 116 9.16 22.39 1.54
N ASP A 117 8.79 23.55 2.07
CA ASP A 117 8.84 23.89 3.50
C ASP A 117 7.60 23.31 4.20
N PHE A 118 7.61 21.99 4.39
CA PHE A 118 6.48 21.24 4.97
C PHE A 118 6.28 21.53 6.45
N GLU A 119 7.32 21.91 7.20
CA GLU A 119 7.21 22.29 8.60
C GLU A 119 6.41 23.58 8.76
N LYS A 120 6.76 24.62 7.98
CA LYS A 120 6.01 25.87 7.94
C LYS A 120 4.63 25.70 7.31
N ALA A 121 4.48 24.79 6.35
CA ALA A 121 3.16 24.46 5.80
C ALA A 121 2.23 23.90 6.89
N VAL A 122 2.70 22.98 7.73
CA VAL A 122 1.95 22.48 8.90
C VAL A 122 1.60 23.62 9.85
N GLN A 123 2.55 24.46 10.27
CA GLN A 123 2.28 25.59 11.18
C GLN A 123 1.21 26.58 10.66
N TRP A 124 1.03 26.69 9.34
CA TRP A 124 -0.06 27.47 8.75
C TRP A 124 -1.36 26.67 8.59
N LEU A 125 -1.30 25.35 8.42
CA LEU A 125 -2.48 24.49 8.36
C LEU A 125 -3.12 24.29 9.72
N ASP A 126 -2.32 24.15 10.78
CA ASP A 126 -2.80 24.11 12.16
C ASP A 126 -3.63 25.37 12.46
N LYS A 127 -3.11 26.56 12.15
CA LYS A 127 -3.84 27.84 12.24
C LYS A 127 -5.05 27.93 11.31
N SER A 128 -5.02 27.22 10.18
CA SER A 128 -6.16 27.17 9.26
C SER A 128 -7.31 26.37 9.85
N VAL A 129 -7.04 25.20 10.46
CA VAL A 129 -8.07 24.37 11.09
C VAL A 129 -8.55 24.97 12.41
N GLU A 130 -7.65 25.56 13.21
CA GLU A 130 -7.99 26.31 14.44
C GLU A 130 -8.95 27.47 14.17
N ALA A 131 -8.72 28.22 13.09
CA ALA A 131 -9.62 29.30 12.70
C ALA A 131 -10.93 28.78 12.10
N CYS A 132 -10.92 27.56 11.53
CA CYS A 132 -11.90 27.15 10.53
C CYS A 132 -11.75 25.68 10.10
N ASP A 133 -12.52 24.80 10.74
CA ASP A 133 -12.52 23.40 10.36
C ASP A 133 -13.03 23.22 8.91
N SER A 134 -12.28 22.46 8.10
CA SER A 134 -12.56 22.28 6.67
C SER A 134 -11.79 21.12 6.05
N TYR A 135 -12.47 20.39 5.16
CA TYR A 135 -11.92 19.32 4.30
C TYR A 135 -10.53 19.65 3.75
N ALA A 136 -10.41 20.81 3.09
CA ALA A 136 -9.23 21.16 2.33
C ALA A 136 -7.99 21.39 3.21
N ALA A 137 -8.17 21.96 4.40
CA ALA A 137 -7.10 22.18 5.35
C ALA A 137 -6.60 20.84 5.92
N TRP A 138 -7.51 19.97 6.40
CA TRP A 138 -7.18 18.63 6.89
C TRP A 138 -6.51 17.75 5.82
N HIS A 139 -7.03 17.73 4.59
CA HIS A 139 -6.44 16.97 3.49
C HIS A 139 -4.99 17.41 3.18
N LEU A 140 -4.74 18.72 3.16
CA LEU A 140 -3.40 19.24 2.91
C LEU A 140 -2.47 19.04 4.11
N LEU A 141 -3.00 19.04 5.34
CA LEU A 141 -2.27 18.74 6.57
C LEU A 141 -1.83 17.28 6.61
N GLY A 142 -2.72 16.33 6.29
CA GLY A 142 -2.40 14.92 6.12
C GLY A 142 -1.32 14.71 5.05
N THR A 143 -1.39 15.44 3.95
CA THR A 143 -0.36 15.43 2.89
C THR A 143 0.99 15.96 3.40
N ALA A 144 1.00 17.06 4.16
CA ALA A 144 2.22 17.65 4.69
C ALA A 144 2.91 16.75 5.74
N TYR A 145 2.14 16.07 6.59
CA TYR A 145 2.64 15.07 7.53
C TYR A 145 3.17 13.81 6.81
N GLN A 146 2.49 13.34 5.75
CA GLN A 146 2.95 12.21 4.93
C GLN A 146 4.33 12.48 4.32
N LYS A 147 4.56 13.70 3.81
CA LYS A 147 5.86 14.13 3.26
C LYS A 147 6.95 14.19 4.34
N GLN A 148 6.61 14.53 5.58
CA GLN A 148 7.50 14.51 6.75
C GLN A 148 7.71 13.11 7.36
N ARG A 149 7.10 12.03 6.83
CA ARG A 149 7.08 10.69 7.44
C ARG A 149 6.42 10.62 8.83
N LYS A 150 5.65 11.65 9.21
CA LYS A 150 4.81 11.68 10.41
C LYS A 150 3.52 10.89 10.16
N LEU A 151 3.64 9.56 10.15
CA LEU A 151 2.58 8.69 9.63
C LEU A 151 1.32 8.71 10.51
N LYS A 152 1.44 8.79 11.83
CA LYS A 152 0.28 8.78 12.74
C LYS A 152 -0.54 10.07 12.61
N GLU A 153 0.16 11.20 12.59
CA GLU A 153 -0.41 12.53 12.41
C GLU A 153 -1.03 12.68 11.01
N SER A 154 -0.42 12.04 10.00
CA SER A 154 -0.97 11.96 8.64
C SER A 154 -2.27 11.15 8.57
N LEU A 155 -2.34 9.99 9.25
CA LEU A 155 -3.57 9.18 9.35
C LEU A 155 -4.70 9.98 10.03
N ASN A 156 -4.43 10.59 11.19
CA ASN A 156 -5.40 11.41 11.93
C ASN A 156 -5.90 12.61 11.11
N ALA A 157 -5.02 13.30 10.37
CA ALA A 157 -5.43 14.42 9.55
C ALA A 157 -6.25 13.99 8.31
N TYR A 158 -6.03 12.79 7.76
CA TYR A 158 -6.92 12.24 6.73
C TYR A 158 -8.24 11.70 7.27
N GLU A 159 -8.29 11.25 8.53
CA GLU A 159 -9.54 10.90 9.24
C GLU A 159 -10.45 12.13 9.35
N HIS A 160 -9.95 13.23 9.93
CA HIS A 160 -10.68 14.49 9.95
C HIS A 160 -11.02 15.04 8.55
N ALA A 161 -10.18 14.80 7.54
CA ALA A 161 -10.53 15.15 6.16
C ALA A 161 -11.76 14.35 5.66
N VAL A 162 -11.87 13.05 5.97
CA VAL A 162 -13.05 12.25 5.60
C VAL A 162 -14.31 12.71 6.36
N GLU A 163 -14.19 13.07 7.64
CA GLU A 163 -15.29 13.60 8.46
C GLU A 163 -15.85 14.92 7.91
N HIS A 164 -14.96 15.82 7.46
CA HIS A 164 -15.30 17.18 7.00
C HIS A 164 -15.53 17.30 5.49
N ALA A 165 -15.57 16.19 4.75
CA ALA A 165 -15.82 16.19 3.32
C ALA A 165 -17.29 16.55 2.99
N ASP A 166 -17.51 17.50 2.08
CA ASP A 166 -18.85 17.87 1.61
C ASP A 166 -19.43 16.87 0.61
N THR A 167 -18.56 16.12 -0.06
CA THR A 167 -18.87 15.17 -1.14
C THR A 167 -18.24 13.79 -0.94
N THR A 168 -18.87 12.77 -1.53
CA THR A 168 -18.35 11.38 -1.54
C THR A 168 -17.00 11.26 -2.25
N ASP A 169 -16.78 12.05 -3.30
CA ASP A 169 -15.54 12.03 -4.08
C ASP A 169 -14.37 12.63 -3.29
N GLU A 170 -14.60 13.69 -2.50
CA GLU A 170 -13.61 14.23 -1.56
C GLU A 170 -13.26 13.25 -0.44
N ALA A 171 -14.27 12.65 0.19
CA ALA A 171 -14.07 11.61 1.19
C ALA A 171 -13.26 10.44 0.60
N ALA A 172 -13.60 9.97 -0.60
CA ALA A 172 -12.87 8.93 -1.31
C ALA A 172 -11.41 9.33 -1.63
N VAL A 173 -11.16 10.56 -2.07
CA VAL A 173 -9.80 11.07 -2.31
C VAL A 173 -8.95 11.05 -1.04
N SER A 174 -9.50 11.49 0.09
CA SER A 174 -8.80 11.46 1.39
C SER A 174 -8.59 10.04 1.92
N LEU A 175 -9.59 9.16 1.76
CA LEU A 175 -9.48 7.76 2.14
C LEU A 175 -8.44 7.02 1.30
N ALA A 176 -8.35 7.30 0.00
CA ALA A 176 -7.29 6.74 -0.85
C ALA A 176 -5.89 7.21 -0.42
N ARG A 177 -5.76 8.45 0.10
CA ARG A 177 -4.51 8.91 0.73
C ARG A 177 -4.23 8.21 2.05
N TYR A 178 -5.22 8.05 2.92
CA TYR A 178 -5.12 7.28 4.15
C TYR A 178 -4.60 5.86 3.86
N GLY A 179 -5.14 5.18 2.85
CA GLY A 179 -4.64 3.88 2.36
C GLY A 179 -3.16 3.90 1.94
N GLN A 180 -2.69 4.96 1.26
CA GLN A 180 -1.26 5.11 0.97
C GLN A 180 -0.40 5.27 2.24
N VAL A 181 -0.91 5.92 3.28
CA VAL A 181 -0.20 6.07 4.56
C VAL A 181 -0.18 4.74 5.33
N LEU A 182 -1.27 3.97 5.34
CA LEU A 182 -1.30 2.60 5.86
C LEU A 182 -0.23 1.71 5.19
N ALA A 183 -0.10 1.78 3.87
CA ALA A 183 0.92 1.01 3.13
C ALA A 183 2.35 1.41 3.53
N LEU A 184 2.60 2.71 3.76
CA LEU A 184 3.88 3.22 4.29
C LEU A 184 4.12 2.78 5.75
N ASN A 185 3.07 2.55 6.52
CA ASN A 185 3.09 2.02 7.88
C ASN A 185 3.18 0.48 7.94
N GLY A 186 3.30 -0.20 6.78
CA GLY A 186 3.38 -1.66 6.68
C GLY A 186 2.03 -2.40 6.70
N GLN A 187 0.92 -1.69 6.92
CA GLN A 187 -0.45 -2.22 6.95
C GLN A 187 -1.00 -2.34 5.51
N ARG A 188 -0.38 -3.23 4.72
CA ARG A 188 -0.58 -3.33 3.27
C ARG A 188 -1.92 -3.93 2.86
N PHE A 189 -2.43 -4.91 3.60
CA PHE A 189 -3.73 -5.52 3.30
C PHE A 189 -4.87 -4.53 3.59
N GLU A 190 -4.77 -3.82 4.70
CA GLU A 190 -5.68 -2.77 5.14
C GLU A 190 -5.63 -1.58 4.18
N ALA A 191 -4.43 -1.19 3.72
CA ALA A 191 -4.23 -0.19 2.69
C ALA A 191 -4.94 -0.53 1.38
N LEU A 192 -4.85 -1.78 0.91
CA LEU A 192 -5.52 -2.22 -0.32
C LEU A 192 -7.04 -2.21 -0.16
N ALA A 193 -7.56 -2.77 0.93
CA ALA A 193 -8.99 -2.75 1.23
C ALA A 193 -9.55 -1.32 1.32
N THR A 194 -8.75 -0.38 1.86
CA THR A 194 -9.06 1.05 1.93
C THR A 194 -9.06 1.71 0.55
N LEU A 195 -8.01 1.46 -0.26
CA LEU A 195 -7.88 2.00 -1.62
C LEU A 195 -9.00 1.51 -2.54
N ASP A 196 -9.30 0.21 -2.52
CA ASP A 196 -10.39 -0.36 -3.32
C ASP A 196 -11.74 0.27 -2.92
N ARG A 197 -11.99 0.49 -1.62
CA ARG A 197 -13.23 1.13 -1.13
C ARG A 197 -13.33 2.59 -1.56
N ALA A 198 -12.23 3.33 -1.52
CA ALA A 198 -12.16 4.68 -2.08
C ALA A 198 -12.47 4.70 -3.59
N ILE A 199 -11.91 3.77 -4.36
CA ILE A 199 -12.18 3.64 -5.79
C ILE A 199 -13.68 3.36 -6.05
N GLU A 200 -14.29 2.46 -5.30
CA GLU A 200 -15.70 2.10 -5.48
C GLU A 200 -16.69 3.19 -5.04
N ARG A 201 -16.28 4.10 -4.14
CA ARG A 201 -17.11 5.23 -3.66
C ARG A 201 -16.96 6.51 -4.47
N HIS A 202 -15.88 6.66 -5.23
CA HIS A 202 -15.63 7.84 -6.05
C HIS A 202 -16.39 7.74 -7.37
N SER A 203 -17.11 8.80 -7.76
CA SER A 203 -17.94 8.82 -8.98
C SER A 203 -17.13 8.64 -10.27
N ASN A 204 -15.92 9.21 -10.34
CA ASN A 204 -14.95 9.00 -11.42
C ASN A 204 -13.52 8.98 -10.84
N PRO A 205 -13.02 7.83 -10.34
CA PRO A 205 -11.78 7.81 -9.58
C PRO A 205 -10.57 8.16 -10.47
N PRO A 206 -9.68 9.06 -10.03
CA PRO A 206 -8.41 9.34 -10.68
C PRO A 206 -7.57 8.08 -10.95
N SER A 207 -6.85 8.07 -12.08
CA SER A 207 -6.00 6.94 -12.49
C SER A 207 -4.99 6.52 -11.43
N TRP A 208 -4.43 7.46 -10.67
CA TRP A 208 -3.48 7.16 -9.60
C TRP A 208 -4.06 6.26 -8.51
N MET A 209 -5.36 6.31 -8.22
CA MET A 209 -5.96 5.43 -7.21
C MET A 209 -5.92 3.97 -7.68
N ARG A 210 -6.44 3.72 -8.88
CA ARG A 210 -6.46 2.39 -9.51
C ARG A 210 -5.05 1.83 -9.68
N GLU A 211 -4.09 2.66 -10.08
CA GLU A 211 -2.69 2.25 -10.26
C GLU A 211 -2.00 1.93 -8.93
N ASN A 212 -2.22 2.73 -7.87
CA ASN A 212 -1.68 2.40 -6.54
C ASN A 212 -2.31 1.12 -5.97
N ALA A 213 -3.62 0.94 -6.13
CA ALA A 213 -4.29 -0.30 -5.74
C ALA A 213 -3.68 -1.50 -6.47
N ARG A 214 -3.54 -1.43 -7.80
CA ARG A 214 -2.93 -2.48 -8.64
C ARG A 214 -1.50 -2.82 -8.23
N GLN A 215 -0.63 -1.81 -8.04
CA GLN A 215 0.75 -2.05 -7.61
C GLN A 215 0.83 -2.71 -6.22
N LEU A 216 -0.05 -2.31 -5.31
CA LEU A 216 -0.13 -2.90 -3.97
C LEU A 216 -0.65 -4.34 -4.02
N ASP A 217 -1.68 -4.60 -4.83
CA ASP A 217 -2.27 -5.93 -5.09
C ASP A 217 -1.21 -6.91 -5.60
N HIS A 218 -0.47 -6.53 -6.66
CA HIS A 218 0.68 -7.30 -7.17
C HIS A 218 1.73 -7.61 -6.09
N SER A 219 1.98 -6.66 -5.17
CA SER A 219 2.95 -6.87 -4.08
C SER A 219 2.44 -7.82 -2.98
N LEU A 220 1.13 -8.05 -2.91
CA LEU A 220 0.49 -8.89 -1.89
C LEU A 220 0.24 -10.33 -2.34
N VAL A 221 0.22 -10.61 -3.65
CA VAL A 221 -0.08 -11.95 -4.18
C VAL A 221 0.79 -13.05 -3.57
N ASP A 222 2.09 -12.78 -3.49
CA ASP A 222 3.09 -13.72 -3.01
C ASP A 222 3.54 -13.37 -1.56
N THR A 223 2.70 -12.64 -0.80
CA THR A 223 2.95 -12.26 0.60
C THR A 223 1.98 -13.03 1.53
N PRO A 224 2.49 -13.79 2.53
CA PRO A 224 1.64 -14.41 3.55
C PRO A 224 0.76 -13.39 4.27
N ILE A 225 -0.51 -13.71 4.46
CA ILE A 225 -1.40 -12.92 5.30
C ILE A 225 -1.29 -13.38 6.76
N SER A 226 -1.28 -12.45 7.72
CA SER A 226 -1.30 -12.78 9.15
C SER A 226 -2.71 -12.68 9.70
N GLY A 227 -3.02 -13.46 10.75
CA GLY A 227 -4.32 -13.43 11.41
C GLY A 227 -4.67 -12.06 11.96
N GLU A 228 -3.67 -11.27 12.38
CA GLU A 228 -3.84 -9.85 12.74
C GLU A 228 -4.29 -8.99 11.55
N SER A 229 -3.73 -9.18 10.35
CA SER A 229 -4.18 -8.48 9.14
C SER A 229 -5.58 -8.94 8.70
N ILE A 230 -5.91 -10.22 8.86
CA ILE A 230 -7.28 -10.73 8.62
C ILE A 230 -8.25 -10.09 9.63
N LYS A 231 -7.92 -10.14 10.93
CA LYS A 231 -8.71 -9.52 12.00
C LYS A 231 -8.94 -8.04 11.72
N ARG A 232 -7.90 -7.24 11.46
CA ARG A 232 -8.06 -5.81 11.14
C ARG A 232 -8.83 -5.53 9.86
N SER A 233 -8.80 -6.43 8.89
CA SER A 233 -9.62 -6.31 7.67
C SER A 233 -11.11 -6.66 7.93
N LEU A 234 -11.38 -7.67 8.76
CA LEU A 234 -12.74 -8.10 9.15
C LEU A 234 -13.37 -7.11 10.15
N SER A 235 -12.63 -6.68 11.18
CA SER A 235 -13.04 -5.66 12.16
C SER A 235 -12.96 -4.23 11.62
N SER A 236 -12.65 -4.06 10.33
CA SER A 236 -12.42 -2.74 9.73
C SER A 236 -13.62 -1.79 9.82
N GLN A 237 -14.83 -2.31 10.01
CA GLN A 237 -16.03 -1.50 10.28
C GLN A 237 -16.13 -0.97 11.73
N GLU A 238 -15.44 -1.59 12.70
CA GLU A 238 -15.43 -1.17 14.11
C GLU A 238 -14.35 -0.12 14.40
N PHE A 239 -13.30 -0.04 13.58
CA PHE A 239 -12.17 0.89 13.74
C PHE A 239 -12.23 2.11 12.79
N GLY A 240 -13.25 2.96 12.97
CA GLY A 240 -13.25 4.35 12.51
C GLY A 240 -13.52 4.57 11.02
N LEU A 241 -12.47 4.76 10.21
CA LEU A 241 -12.56 5.42 8.89
C LEU A 241 -13.35 4.68 7.80
N LEU A 242 -13.58 3.39 7.96
CA LEU A 242 -14.14 2.57 6.87
C LEU A 242 -15.67 2.52 6.90
N SER A 243 -16.31 3.11 7.91
CA SER A 243 -17.74 3.45 7.90
C SER A 243 -18.00 4.79 7.18
N ILE A 244 -17.64 4.87 5.90
CA ILE A 244 -17.86 6.06 5.03
C ILE A 244 -19.38 6.33 4.81
N ASN A 245 -20.25 5.50 5.38
CA ASN A 245 -21.71 5.61 5.27
C ASN A 245 -22.31 6.81 6.04
N THR A 246 -21.47 7.57 6.78
CA THR A 246 -21.87 8.72 7.60
C THR A 246 -21.08 10.01 7.34
N VAL A 247 -20.61 10.25 6.11
CA VAL A 247 -20.01 11.53 5.73
C VAL A 247 -21.03 12.67 5.86
N ALA A 248 -20.65 13.77 6.53
CA ALA A 248 -21.45 14.99 6.72
C ALA A 248 -22.90 14.78 7.21
N GLY A 249 -23.15 13.77 8.06
CA GLY A 249 -24.47 13.47 8.63
C GLY A 249 -25.53 13.00 7.61
N ARG A 250 -25.17 12.91 6.33
CA ARG A 250 -26.02 12.39 5.26
C ARG A 250 -25.84 10.89 5.18
N LYS A 251 -26.79 10.15 5.75
CA LYS A 251 -26.95 8.71 5.50
C LYS A 251 -27.05 8.51 3.99
N LEU A 252 -26.02 7.93 3.36
CA LEU A 252 -26.01 7.72 1.92
C LEU A 252 -27.21 6.83 1.55
N ALA A 253 -28.01 7.28 0.59
CA ALA A 253 -29.33 6.72 0.33
C ALA A 253 -29.27 5.26 -0.13
N ASP A 254 -29.99 4.39 0.59
CA ASP A 254 -30.52 3.08 0.21
C ASP A 254 -29.66 2.17 -0.70
N GLY A 255 -28.35 2.20 -0.52
CA GLY A 255 -27.48 1.08 -0.88
C GLY A 255 -27.68 -0.06 0.11
N GLU A 256 -27.62 -1.32 -0.36
CA GLU A 256 -27.64 -2.49 0.52
C GLU A 256 -26.64 -2.32 1.67
N ALA A 257 -27.03 -2.72 2.89
CA ALA A 257 -26.15 -2.68 4.05
C ALA A 257 -24.80 -3.34 3.71
N GLU A 258 -23.73 -2.54 3.76
CA GLU A 258 -22.42 -2.89 3.20
C GLU A 258 -21.87 -4.16 3.88
N LYS A 259 -22.06 -5.31 3.23
CA LYS A 259 -21.54 -6.58 3.72
C LYS A 259 -20.03 -6.49 3.88
N THR A 260 -19.56 -6.63 5.12
CA THR A 260 -18.14 -6.61 5.48
C THR A 260 -17.39 -7.63 4.66
N ARG A 261 -16.58 -7.18 3.69
CA ARG A 261 -15.82 -8.07 2.82
C ARG A 261 -14.32 -7.93 3.07
N VAL A 262 -13.62 -9.05 3.08
CA VAL A 262 -12.18 -9.12 3.07
C VAL A 262 -11.75 -9.84 1.80
N ARG A 263 -10.88 -9.18 1.04
CA ARG A 263 -10.19 -9.78 -0.10
C ARG A 263 -8.95 -10.47 0.44
N ILE A 264 -8.99 -11.79 0.53
CA ILE A 264 -7.84 -12.59 0.95
C ILE A 264 -7.18 -13.07 -0.34
N PRO A 265 -5.89 -12.77 -0.58
CA PRO A 265 -5.18 -13.36 -1.71
C PRO A 265 -5.05 -14.87 -1.47
N ILE A 266 -5.94 -15.60 -2.13
CA ILE A 266 -6.01 -17.05 -2.19
C ILE A 266 -5.80 -17.36 -3.66
N ASN A 267 -4.61 -17.88 -3.98
CA ASN A 267 -4.15 -18.03 -5.35
C ASN A 267 -4.52 -19.41 -5.88
N TYR A 268 -5.33 -19.42 -6.93
CA TYR A 268 -5.54 -20.62 -7.72
C TYR A 268 -4.63 -20.59 -8.94
N LYS A 269 -3.98 -21.73 -9.23
CA LYS A 269 -3.42 -21.98 -10.57
C LYS A 269 -4.55 -21.89 -11.62
N LEU A 270 -4.19 -21.52 -12.84
CA LEU A 270 -5.14 -21.45 -13.96
C LEU A 270 -5.90 -22.79 -14.10
N ASP A 271 -7.22 -22.72 -14.28
CA ASP A 271 -8.16 -23.85 -14.36
C ASP A 271 -8.02 -24.97 -13.28
N SER A 272 -7.43 -24.64 -12.13
CA SER A 272 -7.26 -25.60 -11.03
C SER A 272 -8.03 -25.22 -9.76
N THR A 273 -8.45 -26.23 -9.00
CA THR A 273 -8.88 -26.12 -7.60
C THR A 273 -7.75 -26.45 -6.61
N GLU A 274 -6.57 -26.85 -7.09
CA GLU A 274 -5.40 -27.07 -6.24
C GLU A 274 -4.97 -25.76 -5.57
N LEU A 275 -4.88 -25.82 -4.25
CA LEU A 275 -4.29 -24.78 -3.41
C LEU A 275 -2.76 -24.95 -3.45
N ASP A 276 -2.02 -23.87 -3.70
CA ASP A 276 -0.57 -23.90 -3.47
C ASP A 276 -0.25 -23.80 -1.96
N ALA A 277 1.01 -23.99 -1.59
CA ALA A 277 1.43 -23.95 -0.18
C ALA A 277 1.08 -22.61 0.49
N GLN A 278 1.35 -21.49 -0.19
CA GLN A 278 1.06 -20.15 0.33
C GLN A 278 -0.44 -19.92 0.56
N THR A 279 -1.26 -20.45 -0.34
CA THR A 279 -2.72 -20.38 -0.26
C THR A 279 -3.24 -21.28 0.85
N SER A 280 -2.62 -22.44 1.06
CA SER A 280 -2.94 -23.35 2.17
C SER A 280 -2.62 -22.69 3.53
N ASP A 281 -1.46 -22.04 3.66
CA ASP A 281 -1.08 -21.25 4.85
C ASP A 281 -2.07 -20.11 5.11
N ASN A 282 -2.46 -19.37 4.05
CA ASN A 282 -3.44 -18.28 4.14
C ASN A 282 -4.84 -18.78 4.57
N ILE A 283 -5.22 -19.99 4.18
CA ILE A 283 -6.49 -20.64 4.57
C ILE A 283 -6.43 -21.16 6.01
N GLU A 284 -5.31 -21.73 6.45
CA GLU A 284 -5.12 -22.13 7.86
C GLU A 284 -5.26 -20.90 8.78
N GLU A 285 -4.60 -19.79 8.43
CA GLU A 285 -4.63 -18.55 9.20
C GLU A 285 -6.02 -17.89 9.19
N LEU A 286 -6.74 -17.96 8.06
CA LEU A 286 -8.16 -17.60 7.98
C LEU A 286 -9.00 -18.43 8.96
N GLY A 287 -8.84 -19.76 8.94
CA GLY A 287 -9.57 -20.66 9.82
C GLY A 287 -9.39 -20.34 11.31
N LYS A 288 -8.15 -20.07 11.74
CA LYS A 288 -7.86 -19.60 13.11
C LYS A 288 -8.65 -18.36 13.48
N VAL A 289 -8.76 -17.39 12.58
CA VAL A 289 -9.48 -16.14 12.83
C VAL A 289 -11.01 -16.36 12.83
N LEU A 290 -11.57 -17.04 11.84
CA LEU A 290 -13.03 -17.29 11.77
C LEU A 290 -13.52 -18.15 12.94
N ALA A 291 -12.68 -19.07 13.44
CA ALA A 291 -12.98 -19.93 14.59
C ALA A 291 -12.71 -19.27 15.96
N SER A 292 -12.07 -18.09 16.00
CA SER A 292 -11.73 -17.41 17.25
C SER A 292 -12.95 -16.79 17.96
N GLU A 293 -12.80 -16.54 19.27
CA GLU A 293 -13.84 -15.95 20.13
C GLU A 293 -14.36 -14.60 19.60
N ASP A 294 -13.48 -13.77 19.02
CA ASP A 294 -13.80 -12.47 18.41
C ASP A 294 -14.92 -12.57 17.35
N TYR A 295 -15.08 -13.73 16.71
CA TYR A 295 -16.09 -13.97 15.67
C TYR A 295 -17.12 -15.03 16.08
N GLN A 296 -17.20 -15.41 17.35
CA GLN A 296 -18.15 -16.43 17.81
C GLN A 296 -19.60 -16.06 17.42
N GLY A 297 -20.32 -17.03 16.84
CA GLY A 297 -21.70 -16.84 16.37
C GLY A 297 -21.86 -16.07 15.05
N ARG A 298 -20.80 -15.45 14.50
CA ARG A 298 -20.83 -14.86 13.15
C ARG A 298 -20.86 -15.94 12.08
N THR A 299 -21.58 -15.70 10.98
CA THR A 299 -21.53 -16.53 9.76
C THR A 299 -20.83 -15.77 8.64
N PHE A 300 -20.34 -16.50 7.64
CA PHE A 300 -19.54 -15.95 6.55
C PHE A 300 -19.99 -16.50 5.20
N THR A 301 -19.78 -15.71 4.14
CA THR A 301 -19.94 -16.16 2.75
C THR A 301 -18.58 -16.18 2.06
N LEU A 302 -18.16 -17.34 1.56
CA LEU A 302 -16.99 -17.51 0.71
C LEU A 302 -17.41 -17.33 -0.76
N VAL A 303 -16.87 -16.32 -1.44
CA VAL A 303 -17.20 -16.01 -2.83
C VAL A 303 -15.97 -16.23 -3.70
N GLY A 304 -16.04 -17.22 -4.59
CA GLY A 304 -14.99 -17.48 -5.58
C GLY A 304 -15.14 -16.62 -6.82
N HIS A 305 -14.01 -16.22 -7.42
CA HIS A 305 -13.93 -15.50 -8.69
C HIS A 305 -12.97 -16.18 -9.66
N THR A 306 -13.20 -16.03 -10.96
CA THR A 306 -12.27 -16.43 -12.03
C THR A 306 -11.61 -15.21 -12.66
N ASP A 307 -10.71 -15.44 -13.62
CA ASP A 307 -10.40 -14.42 -14.62
C ASP A 307 -11.52 -14.34 -15.68
N VAL A 308 -11.37 -13.42 -16.62
CA VAL A 308 -12.40 -13.05 -17.62
C VAL A 308 -12.33 -13.88 -18.89
N ARG A 309 -11.53 -14.95 -18.92
CA ARG A 309 -11.33 -15.82 -20.08
C ARG A 309 -12.15 -17.09 -19.91
N GLY A 310 -12.81 -17.54 -20.97
CA GLY A 310 -13.66 -18.74 -20.96
C GLY A 310 -15.12 -18.40 -21.20
N SER A 311 -16.02 -19.33 -20.88
CA SER A 311 -17.46 -19.08 -20.93
C SER A 311 -18.03 -18.84 -19.53
N TRP A 312 -19.00 -17.93 -19.44
CA TRP A 312 -19.74 -17.62 -18.23
C TRP A 312 -20.14 -18.86 -17.40
N GLN A 313 -20.75 -19.87 -18.04
CA GLN A 313 -21.21 -21.08 -17.35
C GLN A 313 -20.05 -21.90 -16.77
N HIS A 314 -18.93 -22.00 -17.50
CA HIS A 314 -17.73 -22.68 -17.02
C HIS A 314 -17.12 -21.92 -15.84
N ASN A 315 -16.96 -20.60 -15.98
CA ASN A 315 -16.34 -19.74 -14.98
C ASN A 315 -17.18 -19.65 -13.69
N LEU A 316 -18.51 -19.59 -13.80
CA LEU A 316 -19.41 -19.65 -12.65
C LEU A 316 -19.19 -20.94 -11.85
N GLY A 317 -19.28 -22.11 -12.49
CA GLY A 317 -19.10 -23.39 -11.81
C GLY A 317 -17.66 -23.64 -11.30
N LEU A 318 -16.64 -23.15 -12.00
CA LEU A 318 -15.25 -23.21 -11.54
C LEU A 318 -15.03 -22.35 -10.28
N SER A 319 -15.62 -21.16 -10.25
CA SER A 319 -15.52 -20.26 -9.11
C SER A 319 -16.20 -20.81 -7.84
N GLU A 320 -17.33 -21.50 -8.02
CA GLU A 320 -18.06 -22.15 -6.93
C GLU A 320 -17.26 -23.31 -6.35
N ARG A 321 -16.83 -24.28 -7.17
CA ARG A 321 -16.02 -25.43 -6.73
C ARG A 321 -14.73 -25.02 -6.01
N ARG A 322 -14.12 -23.90 -6.41
CA ARG A 322 -12.95 -23.32 -5.72
C ARG A 322 -13.29 -22.86 -4.30
N ALA A 323 -14.37 -22.12 -4.12
CA ALA A 323 -14.83 -21.70 -2.81
C ALA A 323 -15.32 -22.87 -1.94
N GLU A 324 -15.87 -23.93 -2.56
CA GLU A 324 -16.19 -25.19 -1.86
C GLU A 324 -14.94 -25.91 -1.36
N ALA A 325 -13.89 -26.03 -2.18
CA ALA A 325 -12.63 -26.64 -1.74
C ALA A 325 -12.00 -25.90 -0.54
N VAL A 326 -12.15 -24.57 -0.47
CA VAL A 326 -11.74 -23.77 0.70
C VAL A 326 -12.65 -24.02 1.90
N ARG A 327 -13.99 -24.06 1.73
CA ARG A 327 -14.94 -24.42 2.78
C ARG A 327 -14.57 -25.78 3.40
N ASP A 328 -14.36 -26.79 2.57
CA ASP A 328 -14.13 -28.16 3.03
C ASP A 328 -12.79 -28.28 3.77
N THR A 329 -11.75 -27.57 3.30
CA THR A 329 -10.47 -27.44 4.01
C THR A 329 -10.64 -26.77 5.38
N LEU A 330 -11.40 -25.67 5.44
CA LEU A 330 -11.68 -24.95 6.69
C LEU A 330 -12.51 -25.80 7.67
N VAL A 331 -13.51 -26.54 7.21
CA VAL A 331 -14.33 -27.41 8.05
C VAL A 331 -13.55 -28.63 8.54
N GLN A 332 -12.67 -29.20 7.72
CA GLN A 332 -11.79 -30.30 8.13
C GLN A 332 -10.85 -29.89 9.28
N GLN A 333 -10.31 -28.66 9.24
CA GLN A 333 -9.43 -28.13 10.28
C GLN A 333 -10.20 -27.57 11.49
N TYR A 334 -11.35 -26.94 11.25
CA TYR A 334 -12.17 -26.24 12.25
C TYR A 334 -13.66 -26.64 12.10
N PRO A 335 -14.07 -27.82 12.60
CA PRO A 335 -15.44 -28.33 12.42
C PRO A 335 -16.55 -27.39 12.94
N THR A 336 -16.22 -26.51 13.89
CA THR A 336 -17.13 -25.46 14.39
C THR A 336 -17.55 -24.43 13.33
N LEU A 337 -16.91 -24.42 12.15
CA LEU A 337 -17.26 -23.55 11.03
C LEU A 337 -18.31 -24.13 10.07
N GLU A 338 -18.64 -25.43 10.15
CA GLU A 338 -19.53 -26.11 9.18
C GLU A 338 -20.86 -25.38 8.98
N ALA A 339 -21.60 -25.14 10.07
CA ALA A 339 -22.88 -24.42 10.05
C ALA A 339 -22.74 -22.87 9.90
N ARG A 340 -21.51 -22.36 9.68
CA ARG A 340 -21.20 -20.92 9.65
C ARG A 340 -20.63 -20.46 8.30
N LEU A 341 -20.40 -21.35 7.34
CA LEU A 341 -19.82 -21.04 6.03
C LEU A 341 -20.81 -21.29 4.88
N GLU A 342 -21.27 -20.22 4.24
CA GLU A 342 -21.91 -20.27 2.92
C GLU A 342 -20.86 -20.21 1.80
N VAL A 343 -21.16 -20.78 0.64
CA VAL A 343 -20.31 -20.71 -0.57
C VAL A 343 -21.14 -20.15 -1.74
N LYS A 344 -20.52 -19.30 -2.57
CA LYS A 344 -21.11 -18.78 -3.82
C LYS A 344 -20.03 -18.67 -4.91
N GLY A 345 -20.38 -19.04 -6.14
CA GLY A 345 -19.61 -18.68 -7.32
C GLY A 345 -20.00 -17.30 -7.86
N ALA A 346 -19.03 -16.44 -8.15
CA ALA A 346 -19.24 -15.19 -8.88
C ALA A 346 -18.72 -15.23 -10.33
N GLY A 347 -17.97 -16.28 -10.71
CA GLY A 347 -17.32 -16.41 -12.01
C GLY A 347 -16.51 -15.15 -12.37
N GLU A 348 -16.76 -14.68 -13.59
CA GLU A 348 -16.17 -13.46 -14.16
C GLU A 348 -17.03 -12.20 -13.95
N ALA A 349 -18.13 -12.27 -13.18
CA ALA A 349 -19.15 -11.21 -13.09
C ALA A 349 -18.65 -9.88 -12.51
N LYS A 350 -17.65 -9.96 -11.63
CA LYS A 350 -17.07 -8.84 -10.89
C LYS A 350 -15.55 -8.94 -10.94
N PRO A 351 -14.94 -8.74 -12.12
CA PRO A 351 -13.49 -8.78 -12.25
C PRO A 351 -12.91 -7.53 -11.59
N LYS A 352 -11.78 -7.68 -10.90
CA LYS A 352 -11.08 -6.55 -10.28
C LYS A 352 -10.38 -5.69 -11.34
N TYR A 353 -9.88 -6.32 -12.39
CA TYR A 353 -9.31 -5.69 -13.57
C TYR A 353 -10.04 -6.17 -14.83
N LEU A 354 -10.50 -5.22 -15.64
CA LEU A 354 -11.25 -5.45 -16.88
C LEU A 354 -10.31 -5.66 -18.08
N GLY A 355 -10.71 -6.55 -18.99
CA GLY A 355 -10.04 -6.78 -20.29
C GLY A 355 -9.49 -8.20 -20.45
N GLU A 356 -9.66 -8.78 -21.63
CA GLU A 356 -9.13 -10.11 -21.96
C GLU A 356 -7.61 -10.08 -22.20
N ASP A 357 -7.10 -9.04 -22.84
CA ASP A 357 -5.67 -8.81 -23.15
C ASP A 357 -4.83 -8.35 -21.93
N LEU A 358 -5.32 -8.57 -20.71
CA LEU A 358 -4.55 -8.27 -19.50
C LEU A 358 -3.29 -9.18 -19.40
N PRO A 359 -2.17 -8.67 -18.86
CA PRO A 359 -1.06 -9.51 -18.42
C PRO A 359 -1.53 -10.64 -17.49
N GLU A 360 -0.93 -11.83 -17.59
CA GLU A 360 -1.31 -12.97 -16.74
C GLU A 360 -1.20 -12.67 -15.24
N ALA A 361 -0.31 -11.76 -14.85
CA ALA A 361 -0.20 -11.28 -13.47
C ALA A 361 -1.49 -10.59 -12.98
N ASP A 362 -2.24 -9.88 -13.84
CA ASP A 362 -3.51 -9.24 -13.49
C ASP A 362 -4.69 -10.21 -13.61
N HIS A 363 -4.66 -11.16 -14.56
CA HIS A 363 -5.61 -12.28 -14.58
C HIS A 363 -5.54 -13.09 -13.28
N ARG A 364 -4.34 -13.29 -12.73
CA ARG A 364 -4.12 -13.87 -11.39
C ARG A 364 -4.82 -13.08 -10.27
N LEU A 365 -4.87 -11.76 -10.34
CA LEU A 365 -5.59 -10.92 -9.36
C LEU A 365 -7.12 -11.04 -9.47
N ASN A 366 -7.65 -11.37 -10.65
CA ASN A 366 -9.07 -11.67 -10.82
C ASN A 366 -9.46 -13.01 -10.17
N ARG A 367 -8.59 -14.04 -10.28
CA ARG A 367 -8.74 -15.38 -9.66
C ARG A 367 -8.50 -15.36 -8.15
N ARG A 368 -9.51 -14.91 -7.39
CA ARG A 368 -9.43 -14.67 -5.94
C ARG A 368 -10.60 -15.31 -5.17
N LEU A 369 -10.48 -15.37 -3.85
CA LEU A 369 -11.58 -15.58 -2.92
C LEU A 369 -11.89 -14.28 -2.16
N GLU A 370 -13.16 -13.92 -2.05
CA GLU A 370 -13.64 -12.85 -1.17
C GLU A 370 -14.43 -13.48 -0.01
N VAL A 371 -14.14 -13.08 1.22
CA VAL A 371 -14.82 -13.56 2.43
C VAL A 371 -15.68 -12.44 2.98
N TYR A 372 -16.99 -12.68 3.08
CA TYR A 372 -17.95 -11.73 3.63
C TYR A 372 -18.39 -12.16 5.02
N VAL A 373 -18.45 -11.24 5.99
CA VAL A 373 -19.16 -11.45 7.26
C VAL A 373 -20.63 -11.07 7.07
N ASN A 374 -21.54 -11.90 7.59
CA ASN A 374 -22.98 -11.67 7.57
C ASN A 374 -23.50 -11.14 8.93
#